data_AF-A0A448XXH5-F1
#
_entry.id   AF-A0A448XXH5-F1
#
_cell.length_a   1.000
_cell.length_b   1.000
_cell.length_c   1.000
_cell.angle_alpha   90.00
_cell.angle_beta   90.00
_cell.angle_gamma   90.00
#
_symmetry.space_group_name_H-M   'P 1'
#
loop_
_entity.id
_entity.type
_entity.pdbx_description
1 polymer ?
#
loop_
_entity_poly.entity_id
_entity_poly.type
_entity_poly.pdbx_seq_one_letter_code
_entity_poly.pdbx_strand_id
1 'polypeptide(L)'
;MQNLFSDLKAKTYNKHDELEQSTPFALFHNMVECNDSEAHEAHRGNYLNVLCVMREFHQRCKLVINDATEKYPTLQALANQFETQAVITALNNDLAELNSISAQCTSELQNVDLPNFETPLSATISAMYVWLGSSMGANIISRRLEKAGFGFPTHYYQSMAKQAKAWPEFKQEVVRILPLIIEGADVGNQNSETLSVAIINDANLWFDHLISLGKSTNLPPQTLS
;
A
#
# COMPACT_ATOMS: atom_id res chain seq x y z
N MET A 1 -8.41 19.85 15.41
CA MET A 1 -8.40 18.45 14.92
C MET A 1 -8.32 17.50 16.10
N GLN A 2 -9.43 16.83 16.45
CA GLN A 2 -9.34 15.51 17.09
C GLN A 2 -8.35 14.66 16.27
N ASN A 3 -7.56 13.83 16.94
CA ASN A 3 -6.34 13.23 16.40
C ASN A 3 -6.63 12.39 15.13
N LEU A 4 -6.51 13.01 13.93
CA LEU A 4 -6.80 12.40 12.63
C LEU A 4 -6.17 11.01 12.50
N PHE A 5 -4.94 10.84 12.98
CA PHE A 5 -4.22 9.56 12.92
C PHE A 5 -4.74 8.52 13.91
N SER A 6 -5.26 8.93 15.07
CA SER A 6 -5.99 8.01 15.95
C SER A 6 -7.29 7.53 15.30
N ASP A 7 -8.02 8.46 14.66
CA ASP A 7 -9.26 8.13 13.97
C ASP A 7 -9.03 7.24 12.75
N LEU A 8 -8.02 7.56 11.93
CA LEU A 8 -7.59 6.71 10.81
C LEU A 8 -7.28 5.30 11.30
N LYS A 9 -6.44 5.15 12.33
CA LYS A 9 -6.10 3.84 12.88
C LYS A 9 -7.34 3.07 13.36
N ALA A 10 -8.25 3.73 14.08
CA ALA A 10 -9.43 3.08 14.63
C ALA A 10 -10.45 2.72 13.53
N LYS A 11 -10.69 3.62 12.59
CA LYS A 11 -11.75 3.50 11.57
C LYS A 11 -11.32 2.71 10.34
N THR A 12 -10.02 2.49 10.11
CA THR A 12 -9.53 1.58 9.06
C THR A 12 -9.16 0.20 9.58
N TYR A 13 -9.31 -0.07 10.89
CA TYR A 13 -8.89 -1.34 11.50
C TYR A 13 -9.54 -2.56 10.84
N ASN A 14 -10.87 -2.54 10.65
CA ASN A 14 -11.58 -3.66 10.04
C ASN A 14 -11.12 -3.93 8.60
N LYS A 15 -10.80 -2.88 7.84
CA LYS A 15 -10.30 -3.02 6.47
C LYS A 15 -8.87 -3.51 6.40
N HIS A 16 -8.04 -3.14 7.37
CA HIS A 16 -6.71 -3.72 7.53
C HIS A 16 -6.79 -5.22 7.88
N ASP A 17 -7.68 -5.61 8.80
CA ASP A 17 -7.89 -7.02 9.14
C ASP A 17 -8.46 -7.83 7.95
N GLU A 18 -9.43 -7.27 7.22
CA GLU A 18 -9.96 -7.87 5.98
C GLU A 18 -8.85 -8.08 4.94
N LEU A 19 -7.95 -7.09 4.78
CA LEU A 19 -6.80 -7.20 3.89
C LEU A 19 -5.89 -8.37 4.28
N GLU A 20 -5.51 -8.50 5.55
CA GLU A 20 -4.62 -9.56 6.03
C GLU A 20 -5.23 -10.96 5.85
N GLN A 21 -6.57 -11.05 5.88
CA GLN A 21 -7.33 -12.28 5.67
C GLN A 21 -7.68 -12.55 4.19
N SER A 22 -7.40 -11.61 3.29
CA SER A 22 -7.72 -11.74 1.87
C SER A 22 -6.60 -12.41 1.07
N THR A 23 -6.96 -13.04 -0.05
CA THR A 23 -5.99 -13.53 -1.04
C THR A 23 -5.33 -12.33 -1.75
N PRO A 24 -4.01 -12.34 -2.02
CA PRO A 24 -3.03 -13.41 -1.72
C PRO A 24 -2.36 -13.32 -0.33
N PHE A 25 -2.67 -12.30 0.47
CA PHE A 25 -1.98 -12.00 1.74
C PHE A 25 -2.12 -13.10 2.79
N ALA A 26 -3.32 -13.65 2.97
CA ALA A 26 -3.56 -14.74 3.92
C ALA A 26 -2.76 -16.00 3.57
N LEU A 27 -2.72 -16.35 2.27
CA LEU A 27 -1.97 -17.52 1.78
C LEU A 27 -0.46 -17.35 2.00
N PHE A 28 0.04 -16.13 1.85
CA PHE A 28 1.43 -15.79 2.13
C PHE A 28 1.77 -15.83 3.63
N HIS A 29 0.85 -15.48 4.52
CA HIS A 29 1.09 -15.54 5.96
C HIS A 29 1.11 -16.96 6.52
N ASN A 30 0.43 -17.91 5.88
CA ASN A 30 0.37 -19.32 6.29
C ASN A 30 1.60 -20.15 5.85
N MET A 31 2.61 -19.56 5.22
CA MET A 31 3.78 -20.27 4.67
C MET A 31 4.81 -20.73 5.71
N VAL A 32 4.51 -20.63 7.01
CA VAL A 32 5.50 -20.80 8.10
C VAL A 32 5.49 -22.23 8.69
N GLU A 33 4.61 -23.13 8.22
CA GLU A 33 4.40 -24.44 8.87
C GLU A 33 4.88 -25.67 8.06
N CYS A 34 5.27 -25.55 6.79
CA CYS A 34 5.65 -26.71 5.96
C CYS A 34 6.97 -26.53 5.19
N ASN A 35 7.93 -27.44 5.42
CA ASN A 35 9.28 -27.43 4.80
C ASN A 35 9.44 -28.46 3.66
N ASP A 36 8.35 -28.91 3.04
CA ASP A 36 8.40 -29.89 1.95
C ASP A 36 8.55 -29.21 0.57
N SER A 37 9.19 -29.88 -0.38
CA SER A 37 9.56 -29.29 -1.68
C SER A 37 8.36 -28.88 -2.56
N GLU A 38 7.20 -29.55 -2.42
CA GLU A 38 5.95 -29.14 -3.10
C GLU A 38 5.37 -27.86 -2.50
N ALA A 39 5.60 -27.60 -1.21
CA ALA A 39 5.20 -26.34 -0.56
C ALA A 39 6.01 -25.15 -1.10
N HIS A 40 7.24 -25.37 -1.57
CA HIS A 40 8.11 -24.29 -2.04
C HIS A 40 7.58 -23.56 -3.28
N GLU A 41 7.13 -24.29 -4.31
CA GLU A 41 6.58 -23.70 -5.54
C GLU A 41 5.22 -23.03 -5.28
N ALA A 42 4.39 -23.64 -4.43
CA ALA A 42 3.14 -23.04 -3.93
C ALA A 42 3.39 -21.70 -3.23
N HIS A 43 4.36 -21.67 -2.31
CA HIS A 43 4.77 -20.48 -1.58
C HIS A 43 5.36 -19.41 -2.49
N ARG A 44 6.15 -19.82 -3.48
CA ARG A 44 6.70 -18.94 -4.51
C ARG A 44 5.59 -18.29 -5.33
N GLY A 45 4.55 -19.05 -5.71
CA GLY A 45 3.38 -18.53 -6.43
C GLY A 45 2.59 -17.51 -5.60
N ASN A 46 2.34 -17.81 -4.32
CA ASN A 46 1.65 -16.87 -3.42
C ASN A 46 2.46 -15.60 -3.19
N TYR A 47 3.77 -15.73 -3.00
CA TYR A 47 4.67 -14.60 -2.86
C TYR A 47 4.68 -13.72 -4.11
N LEU A 48 4.77 -14.35 -5.28
CA LEU A 48 4.69 -13.66 -6.57
C LEU A 48 3.41 -12.84 -6.70
N ASN A 49 2.24 -13.41 -6.36
CA ASN A 49 0.98 -12.69 -6.43
C ASN A 49 0.97 -11.46 -5.52
N VAL A 50 1.47 -11.60 -4.29
CA VAL A 50 1.61 -10.47 -3.37
C VAL A 50 2.48 -9.37 -4.01
N LEU A 51 3.62 -9.72 -4.61
CA LEU A 51 4.48 -8.73 -5.26
C LEU A 51 3.82 -8.06 -6.49
N CYS A 52 3.09 -8.80 -7.33
CA CYS A 52 2.32 -8.21 -8.43
C CYS A 52 1.29 -7.19 -7.90
N VAL A 53 0.53 -7.54 -6.87
CA VAL A 53 -0.48 -6.68 -6.24
C VAL A 53 0.16 -5.44 -5.64
N MET A 54 1.22 -5.60 -4.86
CA MET A 54 1.91 -4.48 -4.23
C MET A 54 2.53 -3.55 -5.28
N ARG A 55 3.09 -4.09 -6.38
CA ARG A 55 3.61 -3.28 -7.49
C ARG A 55 2.52 -2.39 -8.08
N GLU A 56 1.37 -2.95 -8.40
CA GLU A 56 0.27 -2.17 -8.98
C GLU A 56 -0.25 -1.13 -7.98
N PHE A 57 -0.47 -1.51 -6.72
CA PHE A 57 -0.90 -0.59 -5.67
C PHE A 57 0.07 0.59 -5.48
N HIS A 58 1.38 0.33 -5.41
CA HIS A 58 2.39 1.36 -5.28
C HIS A 58 2.47 2.27 -6.51
N GLN A 59 2.27 1.71 -7.71
CA GLN A 59 2.18 2.49 -8.94
C GLN A 59 0.96 3.43 -8.93
N ARG A 60 -0.21 2.96 -8.49
CA ARG A 60 -1.42 3.78 -8.36
C ARG A 60 -1.26 4.89 -7.33
N CYS A 61 -0.69 4.59 -6.16
CA CYS A 61 -0.38 5.60 -5.16
C CYS A 61 0.54 6.68 -5.72
N LYS A 62 1.59 6.30 -6.45
CA LYS A 62 2.54 7.24 -7.07
C LYS A 62 1.83 8.19 -8.05
N LEU A 63 0.94 7.67 -8.90
CA LEU A 63 0.19 8.48 -9.86
C LEU A 63 -0.69 9.51 -9.14
N VAL A 64 -1.50 9.07 -8.17
CA VAL A 64 -2.38 9.97 -7.41
C VAL A 64 -1.58 11.04 -6.66
N ILE A 65 -0.45 10.66 -6.03
CA ILE A 65 0.43 11.61 -5.33
C ILE A 65 0.98 12.65 -6.30
N ASN A 66 1.49 12.23 -7.46
CA ASN A 66 2.06 13.13 -8.46
C ASN A 66 1.01 14.12 -8.98
N ASP A 67 -0.16 13.63 -9.40
CA ASP A 67 -1.24 14.47 -9.93
C ASP A 67 -1.70 15.51 -8.89
N ALA A 68 -1.76 15.11 -7.61
CA ALA A 68 -2.13 16.02 -6.53
C ALA A 68 -1.05 17.04 -6.18
N THR A 69 0.24 16.72 -6.34
CA THR A 69 1.31 17.70 -6.13
C THR A 69 1.32 18.81 -7.18
N GLU A 70 0.86 18.53 -8.40
CA GLU A 70 0.65 19.56 -9.43
C GLU A 70 -0.48 20.52 -9.03
N LYS A 71 -1.55 19.99 -8.43
CA LYS A 71 -2.72 20.76 -8.01
C LYS A 71 -2.53 21.48 -6.67
N TYR A 72 -1.80 20.87 -5.75
CA TYR A 72 -1.54 21.38 -4.40
C TYR A 72 -0.04 21.38 -4.13
N PRO A 73 0.70 22.42 -4.58
CA PRO A 73 2.16 22.49 -4.39
C PRO A 73 2.61 22.37 -2.93
N THR A 74 1.75 22.74 -1.98
CA THR A 74 1.97 22.55 -0.52
C THR A 74 2.19 21.08 -0.15
N LEU A 75 1.71 20.11 -0.95
CA LEU A 75 1.95 18.68 -0.75
C LEU A 75 3.34 18.24 -1.21
N GLN A 76 4.08 19.04 -1.99
CA GLN A 76 5.36 18.61 -2.57
C GLN A 76 6.37 18.18 -1.52
N ALA A 77 6.48 18.96 -0.43
CA ALA A 77 7.39 18.64 0.67
C ALA A 77 7.04 17.30 1.32
N LEU A 78 5.75 17.00 1.45
CA LEU A 78 5.25 15.73 1.97
C LEU A 78 5.56 14.60 0.99
N ALA A 79 5.23 14.76 -0.29
CA ALA A 79 5.44 13.76 -1.34
C ALA A 79 6.93 13.38 -1.50
N ASN A 80 7.84 14.34 -1.34
CA ASN A 80 9.28 14.10 -1.42
C ASN A 80 9.82 13.18 -0.31
N GLN A 81 9.07 12.97 0.78
CA GLN A 81 9.44 12.02 1.83
C GLN A 81 9.25 10.56 1.40
N PHE A 82 8.49 10.32 0.33
CA PHE A 82 8.13 9.00 -0.15
C PHE A 82 9.03 8.59 -1.30
N GLU A 83 9.85 7.56 -1.10
CA GLU A 83 10.68 6.99 -2.17
C GLU A 83 9.87 6.04 -3.08
N THR A 84 8.71 6.49 -3.57
CA THR A 84 7.75 5.67 -4.33
C THR A 84 8.39 4.96 -5.52
N GLN A 85 9.25 5.66 -6.26
CA GLN A 85 9.97 5.08 -7.38
C GLN A 85 10.99 4.02 -6.95
N ALA A 86 11.71 4.22 -5.84
CA ALA A 86 12.67 3.24 -5.36
C ALA A 86 11.99 1.94 -4.90
N VAL A 87 10.82 2.05 -4.26
CA VAL A 87 9.99 0.90 -3.87
C VAL A 87 9.50 0.14 -5.10
N ILE A 88 9.02 0.82 -6.14
CA ILE A 88 8.58 0.19 -7.39
C ILE A 88 9.76 -0.50 -8.10
N THR A 89 10.94 0.13 -8.14
CA THR A 89 12.15 -0.49 -8.69
C THR A 89 12.53 -1.75 -7.93
N ALA A 90 12.46 -1.73 -6.60
CA ALA A 90 12.73 -2.92 -5.77
C ALA A 90 11.75 -4.06 -6.04
N LEU A 91 10.45 -3.76 -6.22
CA LEU A 91 9.44 -4.74 -6.65
C LEU A 91 9.76 -5.33 -8.02
N ASN A 92 10.14 -4.50 -8.99
CA ASN A 92 10.51 -4.98 -10.31
C ASN A 92 11.74 -5.90 -10.28
N ASN A 93 12.72 -5.63 -9.39
CA ASN A 93 13.87 -6.51 -9.19
C ASN A 93 13.46 -7.87 -8.61
N ASP A 94 12.65 -7.88 -7.55
CA ASP A 94 12.14 -9.13 -6.96
C ASP A 94 11.35 -9.95 -7.99
N LEU A 95 10.49 -9.31 -8.79
CA LEU A 95 9.73 -9.96 -9.86
C LEU A 95 10.61 -10.48 -11.00
N ALA A 96 11.70 -9.77 -11.33
CA ALA A 96 12.66 -10.23 -12.34
C ALA A 96 13.44 -11.46 -11.84
N GLU A 97 13.87 -11.48 -10.58
CA GLU A 97 14.57 -12.62 -9.97
C GLU A 97 13.66 -13.84 -9.79
N LEU A 98 12.37 -13.62 -9.59
CA LEU A 98 11.35 -14.65 -9.64
C LEU A 98 11.00 -15.07 -11.09
N ASN A 99 11.75 -14.64 -12.11
CA ASN A 99 11.53 -14.98 -13.54
C ASN A 99 10.07 -14.79 -13.98
N SER A 100 9.37 -13.82 -13.39
CA SER A 100 7.90 -13.79 -13.37
C SER A 100 7.33 -12.47 -13.86
N ILE A 101 8.08 -11.71 -14.65
CA ILE A 101 7.49 -10.63 -15.44
C ILE A 101 6.67 -11.27 -16.58
N SER A 102 5.53 -11.89 -16.24
CA SER A 102 4.53 -12.20 -17.24
C SER A 102 3.74 -10.90 -17.45
N ALA A 103 3.74 -10.39 -18.68
CA ALA A 103 2.94 -9.23 -19.07
C ALA A 103 1.44 -9.40 -18.71
N GLN A 104 1.03 -10.66 -18.51
CA GLN A 104 -0.32 -11.08 -18.15
C GLN A 104 -0.70 -10.80 -16.69
N CYS A 105 0.20 -11.00 -15.70
CA CYS A 105 -0.07 -10.64 -14.29
C CYS A 105 -0.36 -9.13 -14.17
N THR A 106 0.38 -8.32 -14.94
CA THR A 106 0.26 -6.87 -14.91
C THR A 106 -0.97 -6.34 -15.64
N SER A 107 -1.43 -6.98 -16.71
CA SER A 107 -2.58 -6.46 -17.49
C SER A 107 -3.91 -6.56 -16.77
N GLU A 108 -4.12 -7.60 -15.97
CA GLU A 108 -5.40 -7.82 -15.27
C GLU A 108 -5.55 -6.88 -14.08
N LEU A 109 -4.46 -6.70 -13.32
CA LEU A 109 -4.41 -5.74 -12.23
C LEU A 109 -4.55 -4.29 -12.72
N GLN A 110 -4.05 -3.99 -13.92
CA GLN A 110 -4.22 -2.68 -14.54
C GLN A 110 -5.68 -2.35 -14.89
N ASN A 111 -6.52 -3.37 -15.13
CA ASN A 111 -7.94 -3.21 -15.40
C ASN A 111 -8.78 -3.00 -14.14
N VAL A 112 -8.19 -3.11 -12.94
CA VAL A 112 -8.87 -2.76 -11.69
C VAL A 112 -8.90 -1.25 -11.56
N ASP A 113 -10.10 -0.68 -11.67
CA ASP A 113 -10.30 0.76 -11.56
C ASP A 113 -9.96 1.27 -10.14
N LEU A 114 -9.50 2.52 -10.10
CA LEU A 114 -9.42 3.26 -8.85
C LEU A 114 -10.84 3.55 -8.35
N PRO A 115 -11.07 3.53 -7.03
CA PRO A 115 -12.36 3.88 -6.47
C PRO A 115 -12.65 5.37 -6.67
N ASN A 116 -13.92 5.73 -6.59
CA ASN A 116 -14.35 7.12 -6.62
C ASN A 116 -14.06 7.78 -5.27
N PHE A 117 -12.92 8.45 -5.16
CA PHE A 117 -12.53 9.18 -3.96
C PHE A 117 -13.32 10.48 -3.77
N GLU A 118 -13.44 10.92 -2.52
CA GLU A 118 -14.19 12.12 -2.13
C GLU A 118 -13.59 13.39 -2.75
N THR A 119 -12.26 13.55 -2.67
CA THR A 119 -11.51 14.64 -3.30
C THR A 119 -10.09 14.21 -3.67
N PRO A 120 -9.41 14.91 -4.61
CA PRO A 120 -8.00 14.62 -4.90
C PRO A 120 -7.08 14.79 -3.67
N LEU A 121 -7.37 15.75 -2.78
CA LEU A 121 -6.58 16.00 -1.57
C LEU A 121 -6.73 14.86 -0.56
N SER A 122 -7.98 14.47 -0.26
CA SER A 122 -8.25 13.38 0.67
C SER A 122 -7.76 12.04 0.13
N ALA A 123 -7.89 11.78 -1.18
CA ALA A 123 -7.33 10.63 -1.86
C ALA A 123 -5.81 10.54 -1.68
N THR A 124 -5.12 11.67 -1.77
CA THR A 124 -3.65 11.71 -1.70
C THR A 124 -3.12 11.50 -0.29
N ILE A 125 -3.69 12.19 0.70
CA ILE A 125 -3.26 12.05 2.10
C ILE A 125 -3.57 10.64 2.61
N SER A 126 -4.73 10.09 2.23
CA SER A 126 -5.09 8.71 2.56
C SER A 126 -4.21 7.68 1.84
N ALA A 127 -3.85 7.90 0.56
CA ALA A 127 -2.90 7.04 -0.17
C ALA A 127 -1.56 6.99 0.56
N MET A 128 -1.02 8.16 0.93
CA MET A 128 0.22 8.29 1.68
C MET A 128 0.16 7.57 3.04
N TYR A 129 -0.98 7.68 3.75
CA TYR A 129 -1.21 6.98 5.01
C TYR A 129 -1.18 5.45 4.84
N VAL A 130 -1.94 4.91 3.89
CA VAL A 130 -1.99 3.45 3.66
C VAL A 130 -0.63 2.94 3.15
N TRP A 131 -0.02 3.65 2.20
CA TRP A 131 1.30 3.33 1.66
C TRP A 131 2.36 3.26 2.75
N LEU A 132 2.43 4.27 3.62
CA LEU A 132 3.44 4.30 4.69
C LEU A 132 3.08 3.32 5.82
N GLY A 133 1.81 3.02 6.02
CA GLY A 133 1.34 1.99 6.96
C GLY A 133 1.94 0.63 6.64
N SER A 134 2.06 0.30 5.35
CA SER A 134 2.68 -0.95 4.88
C SER A 134 4.16 -1.11 5.28
N SER A 135 4.88 -0.03 5.60
CA SER A 135 6.29 -0.10 6.02
C SER A 135 6.51 -0.84 7.34
N MET A 136 5.55 -0.78 8.26
CA MET A 136 5.63 -1.50 9.54
C MET A 136 5.47 -3.01 9.33
N GLY A 137 4.48 -3.41 8.51
CA GLY A 137 4.29 -4.81 8.11
C GLY A 137 5.51 -5.37 7.37
N ALA A 138 6.15 -4.55 6.52
CA ALA A 138 7.30 -4.96 5.74
C ALA A 138 8.51 -5.43 6.59
N ASN A 139 8.78 -4.77 7.72
CA ASN A 139 9.82 -5.19 8.65
C ASN A 139 9.58 -6.59 9.22
N ILE A 140 8.33 -6.90 9.56
CA ILE A 140 7.94 -8.20 10.11
C ILE A 140 8.05 -9.27 9.02
N ILE A 141 7.55 -8.98 7.82
CA ILE A 141 7.56 -9.89 6.69
C ILE A 141 9.00 -10.22 6.24
N SER A 142 9.88 -9.23 6.13
CA SER A 142 11.29 -9.44 5.76
C SER A 142 11.98 -10.46 6.69
N ARG A 143 11.81 -10.28 8.01
CA ARG A 143 12.39 -11.20 9.01
C ARG A 143 11.80 -12.60 8.95
N ARG A 144 10.50 -12.72 8.65
CA ARG A 144 9.83 -14.02 8.47
C ARG A 144 10.38 -14.75 7.25
N LEU A 145 10.54 -14.06 6.13
CA LEU A 145 11.12 -14.62 4.89
C LEU A 145 12.56 -15.10 5.10
N GLU A 146 13.39 -14.29 5.78
CA GLU A 146 14.76 -14.68 6.14
C GLU A 146 14.78 -15.94 7.02
N LYS A 147 13.93 -16.00 8.04
CA LYS A 147 13.85 -17.15 8.96
C LYS A 147 13.35 -18.42 8.26
N ALA A 148 12.40 -18.30 7.34
CA ALA A 148 11.85 -19.43 6.60
C ALA A 148 12.86 -20.07 5.65
N GLY A 149 13.88 -19.32 5.20
CA GLY A 149 14.99 -19.89 4.43
C GLY A 149 14.63 -20.29 3.00
N PHE A 150 13.50 -19.81 2.47
CA PHE A 150 13.08 -20.09 1.08
C PHE A 150 13.97 -19.43 0.01
N GLY A 151 14.86 -18.49 0.39
CA GLY A 151 15.73 -17.82 -0.58
C GLY A 151 15.00 -16.89 -1.55
N PHE A 152 13.77 -16.48 -1.23
CA PHE A 152 13.04 -15.50 -2.03
C PHE A 152 13.72 -14.13 -1.99
N PRO A 153 13.70 -13.36 -3.09
CA PRO A 153 14.25 -12.02 -3.11
C PRO A 153 13.38 -11.10 -2.26
N THR A 154 14.01 -10.17 -1.52
CA THR A 154 13.33 -9.34 -0.50
C THR A 154 13.60 -7.85 -0.66
N HIS A 155 14.03 -7.41 -1.85
CA HIS A 155 14.38 -6.02 -2.11
C HIS A 155 13.21 -5.09 -1.79
N TYR A 156 11.99 -5.48 -2.14
CA TYR A 156 10.76 -4.74 -1.84
C TYR A 156 10.57 -4.52 -0.34
N TYR A 157 10.54 -5.60 0.43
CA TYR A 157 10.27 -5.51 1.87
C TYR A 157 11.39 -4.78 2.61
N GLN A 158 12.64 -4.94 2.18
CA GLN A 158 13.76 -4.15 2.69
C GLN A 158 13.64 -2.66 2.34
N SER A 159 13.19 -2.32 1.13
CA SER A 159 12.96 -0.94 0.70
C SER A 159 11.83 -0.29 1.49
N MET A 160 10.68 -0.97 1.63
CA MET A 160 9.54 -0.49 2.41
C MET A 160 9.85 -0.36 3.89
N ALA A 161 10.56 -1.31 4.49
CA ALA A 161 10.97 -1.27 5.89
C ALA A 161 11.75 0.00 6.26
N LYS A 162 12.60 0.49 5.35
CA LYS A 162 13.38 1.74 5.52
C LYS A 162 12.51 2.99 5.58
N GLN A 163 11.30 2.95 5.01
CA GLN A 163 10.39 4.09 4.97
C GLN A 163 9.69 4.33 6.32
N ALA A 164 9.69 3.35 7.23
CA ALA A 164 9.04 3.48 8.54
C ALA A 164 9.53 4.68 9.37
N LYS A 165 10.80 5.10 9.15
CA LYS A 165 11.38 6.29 9.80
C LYS A 165 10.68 7.60 9.44
N ALA A 166 9.99 7.67 8.29
CA ALA A 166 9.26 8.86 7.84
C ALA A 166 7.90 9.01 8.53
N TRP A 167 7.39 7.97 9.22
CA TRP A 167 6.05 7.99 9.83
C TRP A 167 5.82 9.13 10.84
N PRO A 168 6.75 9.46 11.77
CA PRO A 168 6.56 10.57 12.69
C PRO A 168 6.46 11.92 11.98
N GLU A 169 7.34 12.16 10.99
CA GLU A 169 7.40 13.42 10.26
C GLU A 169 6.20 13.59 9.32
N PHE A 170 5.79 12.53 8.63
CA PHE A 170 4.55 12.49 7.86
C PHE A 170 3.34 12.95 8.67
N LYS A 171 3.17 12.41 9.89
CA LYS A 171 2.05 12.79 10.76
C LYS A 171 2.09 14.26 11.18
N GLN A 172 3.28 14.74 11.55
CA GLN A 172 3.48 16.13 11.96
C GLN A 172 3.18 17.08 10.81
N GLU A 173 3.66 16.74 9.61
CA GLU A 173 3.53 17.56 8.42
C GLU A 173 2.07 17.60 7.93
N VAL A 174 1.34 16.49 7.93
CA VAL A 174 -0.10 16.48 7.63
C VAL A 174 -0.89 17.38 8.59
N VAL A 175 -0.62 17.30 9.90
CA VAL A 175 -1.27 18.18 10.89
C VAL A 175 -0.94 19.66 10.63
N ARG A 176 0.28 19.95 10.17
CA ARG A 176 0.74 21.31 9.86
C ARG A 176 0.11 21.87 8.58
N ILE A 177 0.02 21.08 7.51
CA ILE A 177 -0.42 21.56 6.19
C ILE A 177 -1.93 21.59 6.04
N LEU A 178 -2.68 20.73 6.73
CA LEU A 178 -4.14 20.64 6.57
C LEU A 178 -4.84 21.99 6.83
N PRO A 179 -4.57 22.73 7.92
CA PRO A 179 -5.16 24.06 8.14
C PRO A 179 -4.81 25.05 7.03
N LEU A 180 -3.56 25.04 6.54
CA LEU A 180 -3.09 25.95 5.50
C LEU A 180 -3.79 25.71 4.16
N ILE A 181 -4.08 24.45 3.84
CA ILE A 181 -4.79 24.08 2.62
C ILE A 181 -6.28 24.44 2.73
N ILE A 182 -6.89 24.24 3.92
CA ILE A 182 -8.29 24.59 4.19
C ILE A 182 -8.54 26.10 4.18
N GLU A 183 -7.65 26.88 4.78
CA GLU A 183 -7.76 28.34 4.87
C GLU A 183 -7.28 29.06 3.59
N GLY A 184 -6.58 28.33 2.71
CA GLY A 184 -6.09 28.83 1.43
C GLY A 184 -7.18 28.96 0.36
N ALA A 185 -6.85 29.66 -0.73
CA ALA A 185 -7.75 29.87 -1.87
C ALA A 185 -8.09 28.60 -2.67
N ASP A 186 -7.42 27.48 -2.38
CA ASP A 186 -7.45 26.25 -3.19
C ASP A 186 -8.55 25.25 -2.83
N VAL A 187 -9.29 25.47 -1.73
CA VAL A 187 -10.35 24.55 -1.27
C VAL A 187 -11.61 25.32 -0.95
N GLY A 188 -12.56 25.36 -1.90
CA GLY A 188 -13.85 26.00 -1.70
C GLY A 188 -14.58 25.45 -0.46
N ASN A 189 -14.77 26.30 0.56
CA ASN A 189 -15.64 26.10 1.73
C ASN A 189 -15.64 24.70 2.39
N GLN A 190 -14.54 23.96 2.38
CA GLN A 190 -14.43 22.75 3.22
C GLN A 190 -13.96 23.16 4.61
N ASN A 191 -14.67 22.74 5.65
CA ASN A 191 -14.17 22.87 7.01
C ASN A 191 -13.28 21.66 7.37
N SER A 192 -12.44 21.80 8.40
CA SER A 192 -11.47 20.76 8.81
C SER A 192 -12.09 19.41 9.17
N GLU A 193 -13.33 19.41 9.64
CA GLU A 193 -14.05 18.20 10.02
C GLU A 193 -14.46 17.39 8.79
N THR A 194 -15.04 18.04 7.77
CA THR A 194 -15.42 17.40 6.51
C THR A 194 -14.22 16.78 5.80
N LEU A 195 -13.07 17.48 5.78
CA LEU A 195 -11.86 16.94 5.15
C LEU A 195 -11.28 15.75 5.92
N SER A 196 -11.31 15.78 7.26
CA SER A 196 -10.85 14.65 8.07
C SER A 196 -11.70 13.40 7.83
N VAL A 197 -13.03 13.57 7.73
CA VAL A 197 -13.95 12.48 7.37
C VAL A 197 -13.65 11.95 5.97
N ALA A 198 -13.45 12.83 4.98
CA ALA A 198 -13.11 12.43 3.62
C ALA A 198 -11.80 11.63 3.55
N ILE A 199 -10.75 12.05 4.28
CA ILE A 199 -9.47 11.32 4.35
C ILE A 199 -9.67 9.91 4.93
N ILE A 200 -10.53 9.75 5.94
CA ILE A 200 -10.81 8.45 6.56
C ILE A 200 -11.62 7.55 5.61
N ASN A 201 -12.62 8.11 4.92
CA ASN A 201 -13.40 7.38 3.92
C ASN A 201 -12.48 6.89 2.80
N ASP A 202 -11.66 7.78 2.25
CA ASP A 202 -10.73 7.46 1.16
C ASP A 202 -9.65 6.45 1.60
N ALA A 203 -9.22 6.47 2.86
CA ALA A 203 -8.31 5.44 3.38
C ALA A 203 -8.94 4.05 3.36
N ASN A 204 -10.22 3.92 3.70
CA ASN A 204 -10.95 2.66 3.54
C ASN A 204 -11.09 2.26 2.08
N LEU A 205 -11.34 3.22 1.17
CA LEU A 205 -11.37 2.95 -0.27
C LEU A 205 -10.02 2.46 -0.81
N TRP A 206 -8.91 2.97 -0.29
CA TRP A 206 -7.57 2.46 -0.65
C TRP A 206 -7.35 1.01 -0.18
N PHE A 207 -7.82 0.65 1.01
CA PHE A 207 -7.80 -0.74 1.45
C PHE A 207 -8.70 -1.62 0.57
N ASP A 208 -9.91 -1.16 0.25
CA ASP A 208 -10.83 -1.88 -0.65
C ASP A 208 -10.24 -2.08 -2.05
N HIS A 209 -9.53 -1.08 -2.58
CA HIS A 209 -8.82 -1.19 -3.84
C HIS A 209 -7.69 -2.24 -3.75
N LEU A 210 -6.90 -2.24 -2.68
CA LEU A 210 -5.83 -3.23 -2.49
C LEU A 210 -6.38 -4.66 -2.36
N ILE A 211 -7.50 -4.84 -1.65
CA ILE A 211 -8.23 -6.12 -1.56
C ILE A 211 -8.74 -6.54 -2.94
N SER A 212 -9.26 -5.59 -3.72
CA SER A 212 -9.77 -5.86 -5.08
C SER A 212 -8.65 -6.30 -6.02
N LEU A 213 -7.48 -5.63 -5.96
CA LEU A 213 -6.28 -6.07 -6.67
C LEU A 213 -5.90 -7.51 -6.29
N GLY A 214 -5.92 -7.84 -5.00
CA GLY A 214 -5.66 -9.19 -4.51
C GLY A 214 -6.63 -10.23 -5.08
N LYS A 215 -7.92 -9.92 -5.14
CA LYS A 215 -8.95 -10.79 -5.73
C LYS A 215 -8.80 -10.96 -7.25
N SER A 216 -8.18 -10.00 -7.93
CA SER A 216 -7.95 -10.01 -9.38
C SER A 216 -6.70 -10.76 -9.82
N THR A 217 -5.89 -11.30 -8.92
CA THR A 217 -4.73 -12.13 -9.32
C THR A 217 -5.16 -13.51 -9.81
N ASN A 218 -4.71 -13.88 -11.00
CA ASN A 218 -4.99 -15.14 -11.68
C ASN A 218 -4.19 -16.36 -11.16
N LEU A 219 -4.29 -16.68 -9.87
CA LEU A 219 -4.00 -18.06 -9.44
C LEU A 219 -5.28 -18.69 -8.91
N PRO A 220 -5.60 -19.94 -9.29
CA PRO A 220 -6.59 -20.70 -8.55
C PRO A 220 -6.15 -20.71 -7.08
N PRO A 221 -7.05 -20.46 -6.12
CA PRO A 221 -6.71 -20.54 -4.71
C PRO A 221 -6.11 -21.92 -4.48
N GLN A 222 -4.82 -22.00 -4.20
CA GLN A 222 -4.26 -23.23 -3.70
C GLN A 222 -4.86 -23.40 -2.31
N THR A 223 -5.88 -24.25 -2.23
CA THR A 223 -6.51 -24.63 -0.98
C THR A 223 -5.45 -25.23 -0.08
N LEU A 224 -5.38 -24.75 1.15
CA LEU A 224 -4.70 -25.46 2.24
C LEU A 224 -5.35 -26.85 2.32
N SER A 225 -4.70 -27.86 1.77
CA SER A 225 -5.08 -29.27 1.93
C SER A 225 -4.60 -29.79 3.26
#